data_AF-A0A2R6KZN6-F1
#
_entry.id   AF-A0A2R6KZN6-F1
#
_cell.length_a   1.000
_cell.length_b   1.000
_cell.length_c   1.000
_cell.angle_alpha   90.00
_cell.angle_beta   90.00
_cell.angle_gamma   90.00
#
_symmetry.space_group_name_H-M   'P 1'
#
loop_
_entity.id
_entity.type
_entity.pdbx_description
1 polymer ?
#
loop_
_entity_poly.entity_id
_entity_poly.type
_entity_poly.pdbx_seq_one_letter_code
_entity_poly.pdbx_strand_id
1 'polypeptide(L)'
;EGDGNGGMEMGMPFSDLQPADAYPGEDLGTPTSGDATFVVRYLTETRLTDGSSGYLLVSPRTPYNRVPLADMALSVEGALEGELVQTLDSELGHHYGIAGDLASGDELSLVVESPPQVARHRGYETAFLEMPPMTVEVP
;
A
#
# COMPACT_ATOMS: atom_id res chain seq x y z
N GLU A 1 22.79 -48.96 0.89
CA GLU A 1 21.43 -48.39 0.80
C GLU A 1 21.06 -47.59 2.04
N GLY A 2 20.52 -46.38 1.86
CA GLY A 2 19.83 -45.64 2.92
C GLY A 2 20.03 -44.12 2.87
N ASP A 3 19.73 -43.49 1.74
CA ASP A 3 19.62 -42.03 1.57
C ASP A 3 18.76 -41.35 2.64
N GLY A 4 19.24 -40.20 3.12
CA GLY A 4 18.51 -39.28 3.99
C GLY A 4 18.73 -37.83 3.56
N ASN A 5 18.41 -37.53 2.30
CA ASN A 5 18.24 -36.17 1.78
C ASN A 5 17.18 -35.45 2.64
N GLY A 6 17.50 -34.36 3.31
CA GLY A 6 17.32 -33.03 2.72
C GLY A 6 15.97 -32.43 3.14
N GLY A 7 15.96 -31.71 4.26
CA GLY A 7 14.80 -30.97 4.73
C GLY A 7 15.24 -29.62 5.26
N MET A 8 15.85 -28.79 4.40
CA MET A 8 15.85 -27.35 4.66
C MET A 8 14.38 -26.93 4.57
N GLU A 9 13.74 -26.68 5.70
CA GLU A 9 12.49 -25.93 5.74
C GLU A 9 12.81 -24.53 5.20
N MET A 10 12.75 -24.40 3.87
CA MET A 10 12.62 -23.12 3.20
C MET A 10 11.25 -22.60 3.63
N GLY A 11 11.19 -21.96 4.80
CA GLY A 11 10.06 -21.13 5.17
C GLY A 11 9.87 -20.18 4.02
N MET A 12 8.86 -20.45 3.18
CA MET A 12 8.63 -19.65 1.99
C MET A 12 8.52 -18.20 2.47
N PRO A 13 9.26 -17.25 1.88
CA PRO A 13 9.08 -15.86 2.22
C PRO A 13 7.64 -15.52 1.82
N PHE A 14 6.73 -15.61 2.77
CA PHE A 14 5.41 -15.02 2.62
C PHE A 14 5.69 -13.54 2.47
N SER A 15 5.36 -13.00 1.31
CA SER A 15 5.51 -11.57 1.03
C SER A 15 4.86 -10.80 2.16
N ASP A 16 5.67 -10.13 2.97
CA ASP A 16 5.22 -9.43 4.16
C ASP A 16 5.83 -8.04 4.04
N LEU A 17 5.07 -7.13 3.40
CA LEU A 17 5.46 -5.73 3.31
C LEU A 17 5.94 -5.25 4.67
N GLN A 18 6.92 -4.36 4.70
CA GLN A 18 7.49 -3.90 5.97
C GLN A 18 6.39 -3.33 6.89
N PRO A 19 6.56 -3.41 8.22
CA PRO A 19 5.62 -2.80 9.17
C PRO A 19 5.30 -1.34 8.84
N ALA A 20 4.10 -0.86 9.20
CA ALA A 20 3.65 0.49 8.86
C ALA A 20 4.63 1.58 9.35
N ASP A 21 5.11 1.43 10.57
CA ASP A 21 6.06 2.32 11.24
C ASP A 21 7.49 2.23 10.68
N ALA A 22 7.81 1.19 9.90
CA ALA A 22 9.10 1.04 9.23
C ALA A 22 9.18 1.84 7.92
N TYR A 23 8.06 2.30 7.36
CA TYR A 23 8.10 3.17 6.19
C TYR A 23 8.66 4.55 6.54
N PRO A 24 9.50 5.15 5.68
CA PRO A 24 10.00 6.50 5.89
C PRO A 24 8.91 7.55 5.68
N GLY A 25 9.27 8.80 5.97
CA GLY A 25 8.40 9.97 5.81
C GLY A 25 7.39 10.14 6.92
N GLU A 26 6.46 11.05 6.66
CA GLU A 26 5.41 11.42 7.59
C GLU A 26 4.27 10.41 7.54
N ASP A 27 3.75 10.06 8.73
CA ASP A 27 2.64 9.13 8.89
C ASP A 27 1.31 9.84 8.69
N LEU A 28 0.60 9.52 7.60
CA LEU A 28 -0.75 10.03 7.34
C LEU A 28 -1.83 9.04 7.82
N GLY A 29 -1.43 7.98 8.52
CA GLY A 29 -2.32 7.00 9.11
C GLY A 29 -2.45 5.71 8.33
N THR A 30 -3.37 4.88 8.82
CA THR A 30 -3.57 3.52 8.33
C THR A 30 -5.07 3.21 8.23
N PRO A 31 -5.83 3.88 7.34
CA PRO A 31 -7.25 3.63 7.18
C PRO A 31 -7.53 2.22 6.62
N THR A 32 -8.78 1.81 6.75
CA THR A 32 -9.25 0.49 6.30
C THR A 32 -10.45 0.62 5.38
N SER A 33 -10.51 -0.21 4.34
CA SER A 33 -11.64 -0.29 3.42
C SER A 33 -11.74 -1.69 2.83
N GLY A 34 -12.96 -2.26 2.79
CA GLY A 34 -13.21 -3.61 2.26
C GLY A 34 -12.29 -4.71 2.80
N ASP A 35 -12.02 -4.72 4.11
CA ASP A 35 -11.09 -5.63 4.81
C ASP A 35 -9.61 -5.49 4.43
N ALA A 36 -9.25 -4.47 3.65
CA ALA A 36 -7.86 -4.08 3.40
C ALA A 36 -7.42 -2.99 4.38
N THR A 37 -6.12 -2.99 4.66
CA THR A 37 -5.42 -1.94 5.38
C THR A 37 -4.59 -1.13 4.39
N PHE A 38 -4.66 0.20 4.46
CA PHE A 38 -3.94 1.11 3.58
C PHE A 38 -2.97 1.92 4.42
N VAL A 39 -1.67 1.67 4.29
CA VAL A 39 -0.70 2.53 4.96
C VAL A 39 -0.36 3.70 4.07
N VAL A 40 -0.52 4.91 4.60
CA VAL A 40 -0.36 6.15 3.85
C VAL A 40 0.81 6.93 4.43
N ARG A 41 1.77 7.28 3.57
CA ARG A 41 2.96 8.02 3.95
C ARG A 41 3.19 9.17 3.00
N TYR A 42 3.67 10.29 3.53
CA TYR A 42 4.16 11.39 2.74
C TYR A 42 5.68 11.49 2.82
N LEU A 43 6.34 11.37 1.67
CA LEU A 43 7.78 11.51 1.55
C LEU A 43 8.09 12.89 0.98
N THR A 44 8.58 13.81 1.82
CA THR A 44 8.96 15.16 1.37
C THR A 44 10.08 15.13 0.33
N GLU A 45 11.04 14.21 0.50
CA GLU A 45 12.13 13.99 -0.45
C GLU A 45 12.26 12.49 -0.73
N THR A 46 12.31 12.13 -2.01
CA THR A 46 12.47 10.74 -2.44
C THR A 46 13.08 10.66 -3.85
N ARG A 47 13.74 9.55 -4.14
CA ARG A 47 14.24 9.21 -5.47
C ARG A 47 13.15 8.78 -6.46
N LEU A 48 11.90 8.65 -5.99
CA LEU A 48 10.73 8.35 -6.81
C LEU A 48 10.21 9.57 -7.58
N THR A 49 10.69 10.76 -7.24
CA THR A 49 10.45 12.00 -7.97
C THR A 49 11.79 12.57 -8.44
N ASP A 50 11.75 13.57 -9.32
CA ASP A 50 12.95 14.30 -9.75
C ASP A 50 13.50 15.25 -8.64
N GLY A 51 13.06 15.07 -7.38
CA GLY A 51 13.44 15.90 -6.23
C GLY A 51 12.77 17.27 -6.18
N SER A 52 11.83 17.55 -7.07
CA SER A 52 11.11 18.82 -7.17
C SER A 52 9.76 18.84 -6.45
N SER A 53 9.28 17.68 -6.00
CA SER A 53 8.01 17.52 -5.30
C SER A 53 8.07 16.34 -4.34
N GLY A 54 7.23 16.40 -3.32
CA GLY A 54 6.98 15.27 -2.44
C GLY A 54 6.29 14.10 -3.15
N TYR A 55 6.07 13.02 -2.40
CA TYR A 55 5.47 11.79 -2.90
C TYR A 55 4.50 11.19 -1.89
N LEU A 56 3.26 11.01 -2.30
CA LEU A 56 2.27 10.27 -1.53
C LEU A 56 2.41 8.79 -1.85
N LEU A 57 2.73 7.99 -0.83
CA LEU A 57 2.81 6.54 -0.90
C LEU A 57 1.60 5.91 -0.21
N VAL A 58 0.94 4.97 -0.90
CA VAL A 58 -0.16 4.17 -0.38
C VAL A 58 0.18 2.69 -0.55
N SER A 59 0.18 1.95 0.54
CA SER A 59 0.48 0.52 0.55
C SER A 59 -0.76 -0.27 1.02
N PRO A 60 -1.63 -0.69 0.08
CA PRO A 60 -2.79 -1.53 0.37
C PRO A 60 -2.36 -2.98 0.59
N ARG A 61 -2.85 -3.56 1.68
CA ARG A 61 -2.42 -4.88 2.14
C ARG A 61 -3.46 -5.59 2.99
N THR A 62 -3.32 -6.90 3.08
CA THR A 62 -4.08 -7.68 4.07
C THR A 62 -3.66 -7.29 5.50
N PRO A 63 -4.59 -7.31 6.48
CA PRO A 63 -4.32 -6.77 7.82
C PRO A 63 -3.34 -7.61 8.66
N TYR A 64 -3.28 -8.94 8.46
CA TYR A 64 -2.55 -9.83 9.36
C TYR A 64 -1.14 -10.19 8.89
N ASN A 65 -0.99 -10.48 7.60
CA ASN A 65 0.24 -10.99 7.00
C ASN A 65 0.78 -10.07 5.89
N ARG A 66 0.26 -8.83 5.84
CA ARG A 66 0.70 -7.71 4.98
C ARG A 66 1.01 -8.12 3.54
N VAL A 67 0.18 -9.03 3.01
CA VAL A 67 0.24 -9.44 1.62
C VAL A 67 -0.18 -8.23 0.77
N PRO A 68 0.64 -7.79 -0.20
CA PRO A 68 0.32 -6.65 -1.04
C PRO A 68 -0.93 -6.92 -1.88
N LEU A 69 -1.79 -5.92 -2.01
CA LEU A 69 -2.97 -5.96 -2.87
C LEU A 69 -2.65 -5.24 -4.18
N ALA A 70 -2.25 -6.01 -5.19
CA ALA A 70 -1.89 -5.51 -6.51
C ALA A 70 -3.10 -5.36 -7.44
N ASP A 71 -2.87 -4.69 -8.58
CA ASP A 71 -3.83 -4.51 -9.66
C ASP A 71 -5.13 -3.80 -9.23
N MET A 72 -5.02 -2.92 -8.25
CA MET A 72 -6.03 -1.91 -7.89
C MET A 72 -5.90 -0.68 -8.80
N ALA A 73 -7.02 0.00 -9.04
CA ALA A 73 -6.99 1.38 -9.52
C ALA A 73 -7.32 2.30 -8.33
N LEU A 74 -6.38 3.18 -7.99
CA LEU A 74 -6.48 4.11 -6.87
C LEU A 74 -6.32 5.54 -7.36
N SER A 75 -7.09 6.45 -6.79
CA SER A 75 -6.99 7.89 -7.02
C SER A 75 -7.04 8.63 -5.69
N VAL A 76 -6.56 9.87 -5.67
CA VAL A 76 -6.79 10.81 -4.58
C VAL A 76 -7.50 12.04 -5.11
N GLU A 77 -8.27 12.66 -4.22
CA GLU A 77 -8.98 13.92 -4.44
C GLU A 77 -8.75 14.86 -3.24
N GLY A 78 -8.79 16.18 -3.44
CA GLY A 78 -8.64 17.18 -2.37
C GLY A 78 -7.42 18.07 -2.58
N ALA A 79 -6.56 18.20 -1.56
CA ALA A 79 -5.33 18.99 -1.63
C ALA A 79 -4.33 18.48 -2.70
N LEU A 80 -4.39 17.17 -3.00
CA LEU A 80 -3.70 16.52 -4.10
C LEU A 80 -4.72 15.69 -4.87
N GLU A 81 -4.69 15.78 -6.20
CA GLU A 81 -5.64 15.09 -7.07
C GLU A 81 -4.91 14.30 -8.16
N GLY A 82 -5.33 13.05 -8.37
CA GLY A 82 -4.85 12.25 -9.49
C GLY A 82 -4.83 10.75 -9.21
N GLU A 83 -4.50 9.99 -10.25
CA GLU A 83 -4.31 8.54 -10.17
C GLU A 83 -2.98 8.18 -9.51
N LEU A 84 -2.98 7.16 -8.65
CA LEU A 84 -1.77 6.62 -8.06
C LEU A 84 -1.21 5.49 -8.91
N VAL A 85 0.10 5.57 -9.19
CA VAL A 85 0.80 4.61 -10.03
C VAL A 85 1.33 3.44 -9.20
N GLN A 86 0.95 2.23 -9.58
CA GLN A 86 1.48 1.00 -8.98
C GLN A 86 2.99 0.89 -9.24
N THR A 87 3.75 0.73 -8.18
CA THR A 87 5.22 0.72 -8.19
C THR A 87 5.75 -0.44 -7.35
N LEU A 88 6.80 -1.10 -7.85
CA LEU A 88 7.59 -2.05 -7.07
C LEU A 88 8.98 -1.47 -6.86
N ASP A 89 9.30 -1.22 -5.60
CA ASP A 89 10.54 -0.57 -5.21
C ASP A 89 11.38 -1.45 -4.28
N SER A 90 12.70 -1.37 -4.37
CA SER A 90 13.61 -2.21 -3.57
C SER A 90 13.66 -1.84 -2.09
N GLU A 91 13.32 -0.60 -1.72
CA GLU A 91 13.34 -0.12 -0.33
C GLU A 91 11.92 -0.02 0.25
N LEU A 92 10.94 0.34 -0.57
CA LEU A 92 9.56 0.61 -0.16
C LEU A 92 8.61 -0.56 -0.46
N GLY A 93 9.05 -1.54 -1.25
CA GLY A 93 8.24 -2.67 -1.67
C GLY A 93 7.14 -2.28 -2.67
N HIS A 94 6.11 -3.11 -2.74
CA HIS A 94 4.92 -2.84 -3.56
C HIS A 94 4.07 -1.75 -2.91
N HIS A 95 3.73 -0.73 -3.70
CA HIS A 95 2.90 0.39 -3.30
C HIS A 95 2.27 1.06 -4.53
N TYR A 96 1.42 2.04 -4.26
CA TYR A 96 0.87 2.98 -5.22
C TYR A 96 1.33 4.38 -4.82
N GLY A 97 1.60 5.25 -5.77
CA GLY A 97 1.88 6.63 -5.39
C GLY A 97 1.85 7.64 -6.52
N ILE A 98 1.88 8.89 -6.09
CA ILE A 98 1.72 10.08 -6.93
C ILE A 98 2.67 11.16 -6.40
N ALA A 99 3.30 11.88 -7.32
CA ALA A 99 4.12 13.03 -6.98
C ALA A 99 3.24 14.25 -6.71
N GLY A 100 3.51 14.99 -5.65
CA GLY A 100 2.72 16.13 -5.24
C GLY A 100 3.17 16.70 -3.91
N ASP A 101 2.94 17.99 -3.72
CA ASP A 101 3.27 18.68 -2.47
C ASP A 101 2.05 18.76 -1.57
N LEU A 102 2.27 18.51 -0.28
CA LEU A 102 1.26 18.57 0.77
C LEU A 102 1.77 19.44 1.91
N ALA A 103 0.84 20.10 2.59
CA ALA A 103 1.08 20.91 3.77
C ALA A 103 0.27 20.39 4.96
N SER A 104 0.75 20.69 6.16
CA SER A 104 0.01 20.41 7.41
C SER A 104 -1.40 21.00 7.36
N GLY A 105 -2.39 20.20 7.72
CA GLY A 105 -3.82 20.52 7.66
C GLY A 105 -4.48 20.25 6.30
N ASP A 106 -3.75 19.79 5.30
CA ASP A 106 -4.34 19.34 4.04
C ASP A 106 -5.13 18.03 4.25
N GLU A 107 -6.27 17.93 3.55
CA GLU A 107 -7.12 16.74 3.58
C GLU A 107 -7.16 16.09 2.19
N LEU A 108 -7.12 14.76 2.17
CA LEU A 108 -7.20 13.93 0.98
C LEU A 108 -8.24 12.83 1.14
N SER A 109 -8.97 12.57 0.06
CA SER A 109 -9.83 11.39 -0.08
C SER A 109 -9.12 10.37 -0.95
N LEU A 110 -8.77 9.20 -0.38
CA LEU A 110 -8.25 8.05 -1.11
C LEU A 110 -9.42 7.21 -1.63
N VAL A 111 -9.53 7.12 -2.95
CA VAL A 111 -10.64 6.47 -3.65
C VAL A 111 -10.17 5.17 -4.30
N VAL A 112 -10.97 4.12 -4.15
CA VAL A 112 -10.75 2.84 -4.83
C VAL A 112 -11.65 2.77 -6.06
N GLU A 113 -11.08 3.05 -7.23
CA GLU A 113 -11.78 3.01 -8.53
C GLU A 113 -12.06 1.56 -8.96
N SER A 114 -11.12 0.65 -8.68
CA SER A 114 -11.32 -0.78 -8.87
C SER A 114 -10.60 -1.62 -7.83
N PRO A 115 -11.25 -2.68 -7.32
CA PRO A 115 -10.67 -3.55 -6.30
C PRO A 115 -9.53 -4.41 -6.86
N PRO A 116 -8.68 -4.99 -5.99
CA PRO A 116 -7.56 -5.81 -6.42
C PRO A 116 -8.02 -7.08 -7.13
N GLN A 117 -7.24 -7.50 -8.13
CA GLN A 117 -7.49 -8.74 -8.87
C GLN A 117 -6.88 -9.95 -8.16
N VAL A 118 -7.38 -10.24 -6.95
CA VAL A 118 -6.93 -11.38 -6.14
C VAL A 118 -7.74 -12.65 -6.44
N ALA A 119 -7.03 -13.78 -6.54
CA ALA A 119 -7.66 -15.10 -6.59
C ALA A 119 -8.35 -15.38 -5.24
N ARG A 120 -9.68 -15.33 -5.24
CA ARG A 120 -10.50 -15.56 -4.05
C ARG A 120 -10.53 -17.06 -3.74
N HIS A 121 -9.88 -17.44 -2.64
CA HIS A 121 -9.99 -18.78 -2.05
C HIS A 121 -11.01 -18.77 -0.90
N ARG A 122 -11.35 -19.95 -0.38
CA ARG A 122 -12.23 -20.10 0.79
C ARG A 122 -11.73 -19.24 1.95
N GLY A 123 -12.57 -18.33 2.44
CA GLY A 123 -12.26 -17.38 3.52
C GLY A 123 -12.13 -15.91 3.08
N TYR A 124 -12.07 -15.63 1.78
CA TYR A 124 -12.06 -14.27 1.21
C TYR A 124 -13.21 -14.04 0.23
N GLU A 125 -14.31 -14.79 0.36
CA GLU A 125 -15.44 -14.71 -0.58
C GLU A 125 -16.09 -13.31 -0.61
N THR A 126 -16.02 -12.55 0.49
CA THR A 126 -16.65 -11.23 0.63
C THR A 126 -15.68 -10.06 0.67
N ALA A 127 -14.37 -10.33 0.71
CA ALA A 127 -13.36 -9.29 0.87
C ALA A 127 -13.14 -8.50 -0.42
N PHE A 128 -12.76 -7.23 -0.26
CA PHE A 128 -12.37 -6.34 -1.36
C PHE A 128 -13.45 -6.22 -2.45
N LEU A 129 -14.73 -6.22 -2.04
CA LEU A 129 -15.87 -6.05 -2.95
C LEU A 129 -16.34 -4.59 -2.93
N GLU A 130 -16.70 -4.10 -1.76
CA GLU A 130 -17.08 -2.70 -1.53
C GLU A 130 -15.95 -2.03 -0.76
N MET A 131 -15.30 -1.07 -1.41
CA MET A 131 -14.16 -0.35 -0.85
C MET A 131 -14.49 1.14 -0.84
N PRO A 132 -15.31 1.62 0.12
CA PRO A 132 -15.63 3.05 0.20
C PRO A 132 -14.36 3.91 0.35
N PRO A 133 -14.40 5.18 -0.10
CA PRO A 133 -13.30 6.12 0.04
C PRO A 133 -12.88 6.31 1.50
N MET A 134 -11.62 6.66 1.71
CA MET A 134 -11.03 6.89 3.02
C MET A 134 -10.43 8.29 3.07
N THR A 135 -10.75 9.04 4.12
CA THR A 135 -10.15 10.36 4.35
C THR A 135 -8.86 10.23 5.17
N VAL A 136 -7.84 10.98 4.78
CA VAL A 136 -6.60 11.19 5.54
C VAL A 136 -6.30 12.69 5.64
N GLU A 137 -5.72 13.11 6.77
CA GLU A 137 -5.30 14.48 7.04
C GLU A 137 -3.80 14.51 7.28
N VAL A 138 -3.15 15.57 6.79
CA VAL A 138 -1.73 15.82 7.04
C VAL A 138 -1.56 16.47 8.41
N PRO A 139 -0.77 15.86 9.33
CA PRO A 139 -0.70 16.27 10.74
C PRO A 139 -0.07 17.64 11.02
#